data_AF-A0A519V2C3-F1
#
_entry.id   AF-A0A519V2C3-F1
#
_cell.length_a   1.000
_cell.length_b   1.000
_cell.length_c   1.000
_cell.angle_alpha   90.00
_cell.angle_beta   90.00
_cell.angle_gamma   90.00
#
_symmetry.space_group_name_H-M   'P 1'
#
loop_
_entity.id
_entity.type
_entity.pdbx_description
1 polymer ?
#
loop_
_entity_poly.entity_id
_entity_poly.type
_entity_poly.pdbx_seq_one_letter_code
_entity_poly.pdbx_strand_id
1 'polypeptide(L)' 'MNRLCIYAKDVSIITGKGQRWSQRLLKNIKFALNKNEQQFVTVKEFAEYMGIELDLVIASCK' A
#
# COMPACT_ATOMS: atom_id res chain seq x y z
N MET A 1 12.78 9.41 -4.14
CA MET A 1 12.41 9.47 -2.72
C MET A 1 12.09 8.05 -2.29
N ASN A 2 13.00 7.36 -1.61
CA ASN A 2 12.86 5.92 -1.33
C ASN A 2 12.08 5.69 -0.03
N ARG A 3 10.77 5.93 -0.05
CA ARG A 3 9.90 5.49 1.06
C ARG A 3 9.73 3.98 0.98
N LEU A 4 10.13 3.25 2.02
CA LEU A 4 9.99 1.79 2.10
C LEU A 4 8.53 1.37 2.42
N CYS A 5 7.83 2.19 3.21
CA CYS A 5 6.47 1.97 3.65
C CYS A 5 5.48 2.74 2.78
N ILE A 6 4.28 2.18 2.59
CA ILE A 6 3.20 2.81 1.83
C ILE A 6 2.11 3.33 2.78
N TYR A 7 1.59 4.54 2.50
CA TYR A 7 0.52 5.14 3.29
C TYR A 7 -0.80 5.17 2.52
N ALA A 8 -1.91 5.36 3.25
CA ALA A 8 -3.25 5.42 2.66
C ALA A 8 -3.38 6.54 1.62
N LYS A 9 -2.59 7.61 1.73
CA LYS A 9 -2.52 8.69 0.73
C LYS A 9 -1.97 8.19 -0.59
N ASP A 10 -0.85 7.46 -0.57
CA ASP A 10 -0.22 6.92 -1.77
C ASP A 10 -1.13 5.88 -2.42
N VAL A 11 -1.71 4.98 -1.62
CA VAL A 11 -2.69 3.98 -2.09
C VAL A 11 -3.90 4.67 -2.74
N SER A 12 -4.38 5.78 -2.17
CA SER A 12 -5.49 6.57 -2.74
C SER A 12 -5.13 7.15 -4.11
N ILE A 13 -3.90 7.66 -4.27
CA ILE A 13 -3.39 8.18 -5.54
C ILE A 13 -3.25 7.05 -6.57
N ILE A 14 -2.62 5.94 -6.19
CA ILE A 14 -2.37 4.79 -7.08
C ILE A 14 -3.69 4.16 -7.57
N THR A 15 -4.67 4.02 -6.67
CA THR A 15 -5.93 3.32 -6.98
C THR A 15 -7.06 4.25 -7.45
N GLY A 16 -6.89 5.57 -7.34
CA GLY A 16 -7.94 6.56 -7.59
C GLY A 16 -9.13 6.45 -6.62
N LYS A 17 -9.00 5.69 -5.53
CA LYS A 17 -10.06 5.50 -4.53
C LYS A 17 -9.92 6.49 -3.39
N GLY A 18 -11.03 6.74 -2.69
CA GLY A 18 -11.03 7.62 -1.51
C GLY A 18 -10.15 7.09 -0.37
N GLN A 19 -9.61 8.01 0.44
CA GLN A 19 -8.67 7.71 1.52
C GLN A 19 -9.21 6.71 2.55
N ARG A 20 -10.51 6.73 2.87
CA ARG A 20 -11.16 5.74 3.77
C ARG A 20 -11.07 4.32 3.23
N TRP A 21 -11.28 4.16 1.92
CA TRP A 21 -11.16 2.86 1.26
C TRP A 21 -9.71 2.37 1.29
N SER A 22 -8.75 3.27 1.05
CA SER A 22 -7.32 2.96 1.13
C SER A 22 -6.87 2.54 2.54
N GLN A 23 -7.38 3.18 3.60
CA GLN A 23 -7.13 2.75 4.98
C GLN A 23 -7.68 1.34 5.24
N ARG A 24 -8.89 1.05 4.75
CA ARG A 24 -9.48 -0.30 4.86
C ARG A 24 -8.67 -1.33 4.09
N LEU A 25 -8.22 -1.00 2.89
CA LEU A 25 -7.36 -1.86 2.10
C LEU A 25 -6.06 -2.19 2.84
N LEU A 26 -5.38 -1.18 3.42
CA LEU A 26 -4.16 -1.43 4.20
C LEU A 26 -4.41 -2.34 5.42
N LYS A 27 -5.55 -2.20 6.10
CA LYS A 27 -5.93 -3.14 7.17
C LYS A 27 -6.12 -4.56 6.65
N ASN A 28 -6.79 -4.71 5.51
CA ASN A 28 -7.00 -6.02 4.87
C ASN A 28 -5.66 -6.65 4.45
N ILE A 29 -4.73 -5.86 3.92
CA ILE A 29 -3.39 -6.34 3.55
C ILE A 29 -2.64 -6.81 4.80
N LYS A 30 -2.66 -6.04 5.90
CA LYS A 30 -2.05 -6.47 7.16
C LYS A 30 -2.64 -7.79 7.66
N PHE A 31 -3.97 -7.92 7.59
CA PHE A 31 -4.66 -9.15 7.98
C PHE A 31 -4.26 -10.34 7.10
N ALA A 32 -4.22 -10.15 5.77
CA ALA A 32 -3.82 -11.20 4.83
C ALA A 32 -2.36 -11.65 5.02
N LEU A 33 -1.48 -10.74 5.42
CA LEU A 33 -0.06 -11.01 5.69
C LEU A 33 0.23 -11.44 7.14
N ASN A 34 -0.80 -11.65 7.97
CA ASN A 34 -0.68 -11.95 9.41
C ASN A 34 0.24 -10.96 10.16
N LYS A 35 0.17 -9.69 9.80
CA LYS A 35 0.96 -8.62 10.43
C LYS A 35 0.28 -8.03 11.65
N ASN A 36 1.09 -7.64 12.64
CA ASN A 36 0.62 -6.90 13.80
C ASN A 36 0.22 -5.46 13.42
N GLU A 37 -0.67 -4.85 14.20
CA GLU A 37 -1.16 -3.49 13.93
C GLU A 37 -0.04 -2.43 13.86
N GLN A 38 1.00 -2.62 14.70
CA GLN A 38 2.18 -1.75 14.75
C GLN A 38 3.10 -1.90 13.53
N GLN A 39 2.99 -3.00 12.78
CA GLN A 39 3.81 -3.22 11.59
C GLN A 39 3.26 -2.45 10.40
N PHE A 40 4.17 -1.92 9.58
CA PHE A 40 3.84 -1.22 8.35
C PHE A 40 3.72 -2.18 7.17
N VAL A 41 2.97 -1.76 6.17
CA VAL A 41 2.92 -2.41 4.85
C VAL A 41 3.98 -1.74 3.98
N THR A 42 4.84 -2.55 3.37
CA THR A 42 5.85 -2.05 2.43
C THR A 42 5.25 -1.84 1.05
N VAL A 43 5.91 -1.01 0.24
CA VAL A 43 5.51 -0.80 -1.17
C VAL A 43 5.52 -2.13 -1.93
N LYS A 44 6.49 -3.00 -1.65
CA LYS A 44 6.59 -4.34 -2.23
C LYS A 44 5.41 -5.22 -1.88
N GLU A 45 5.06 -5.31 -0.60
CA GLU A 45 3.92 -6.12 -0.15
C GLU A 45 2.59 -5.64 -0.73
N PHE A 46 2.42 -4.33 -0.86
CA PHE A 46 1.26 -3.76 -1.53
C PHE A 46 1.23 -4.14 -3.02
N ALA A 47 2.35 -4.03 -3.71
CA ALA A 47 2.47 -4.41 -5.12
C ALA A 47 2.15 -5.90 -5.33
N GLU A 48 2.72 -6.77 -4.49
CA GLU A 48 2.46 -8.22 -4.50
C GLU A 48 0.98 -8.54 -4.21
N TYR A 49 0.37 -7.89 -3.21
CA TYR A 49 -1.04 -8.10 -2.88
C TYR A 49 -1.99 -7.64 -3.98
N MET A 50 -1.68 -6.52 -4.63
CA MET A 50 -2.53 -5.93 -5.67
C MET A 50 -2.26 -6.53 -7.06
N GLY A 51 -1.21 -7.33 -7.23
CA GLY A 51 -0.78 -7.84 -8.53
C GLY A 51 -0.32 -6.74 -9.49
N ILE A 52 0.27 -5.66 -8.96
CA ILE A 52 0.78 -4.52 -9.74
C ILE A 52 2.30 -4.60 -9.77
N GLU A 53 2.92 -4.24 -10.89
CA GLU A 53 4.38 -4.14 -10.98
C GLU A 53 4.95 -3.11 -9.99
N LEU A 54 5.98 -3.50 -9.26
CA LEU A 54 6.60 -2.69 -8.21
C LEU A 54 7.09 -1.34 -8.75
N ASP A 55 7.68 -1.32 -9.94
CA ASP A 55 8.19 -0.09 -10.56
C ASP A 55 7.10 0.95 -10.82
N LEU A 56 5.91 0.50 -11.22
CA LEU A 56 4.74 1.39 -11.43
C LEU A 56 4.26 2.00 -10.11
N VAL A 57 4.26 1.19 -9.04
CA VAL A 57 3.88 1.65 -7.70
C VAL A 57 4.91 2.68 -7.19
N ILE A 58 6.20 2.42 -7.36
CA ILE A 58 7.27 3.34 -6.95
C ILE A 58 7.20 4.65 -7.75
N ALA A 59 6.94 4.60 -9.06
CA ALA A 59 6.82 5.79 -9.91
C ALA A 59 5.65 6.69 -9.51
N SER A 60 4.59 6.11 -8.95
CA SER A 60 3.38 6.81 -8.51
C SER A 60 3.50 7.41 -7.10
N CYS A 61 4.37 6.86 -6.27
CA CYS A 61 4.68 7.36 -4.92
C CYS A 61 5.66 8.55 -4.98
N LYS A 62 5.20 9.73 -5.42
CA LYS A 62 5.97 10.99 -5.38
C LYS A 62 5.62 11.87 -4.18
#